data_AF-S9TW35-F1
#
_entry.id   AF-S9TW35-F1
#
_cell.length_a   1.000
_cell.length_b   1.000
_cell.length_c   1.000
_cell.angle_alpha   90.00
_cell.angle_beta   90.00
_cell.angle_gamma   90.00
#
_symmetry.space_group_name_H-M   'P 1'
#
loop_
_entity.id
_entity.type
_entity.pdbx_description
1 polymer ?
#
loop_
_entity_poly.entity_id
_entity_poly.type
_entity_poly.pdbx_seq_one_letter_code
_entity_poly.pdbx_strand_id
1 'polypeptide(L)'
;MHQSIDALLTDATFLLKLRRKVALSLVSCSSSGLYELFRLFEKVDAVHKSAEAVVDQSALFSIVRPSFPATVFSDRELQVLIELARQSTGGDGGGAEPPIADVSPSTFCYMLRKILPFHAWQLSSLLSTCRAKIFESNTMSGLEEHESDLLRGGKAPALRTREVASFLVGFCNLSGSQAQIAVDYFSLDSKDKQRGDAAFDVPLLYDALFAEEMPVALQYPLLAQRFTEATAVPLGQGARTGSLALAQALQRAGLCPAGGTVAACRGSTAAVELAAWKRVCAALACGMKEAEVTQLYEFLRRGDRGLTVAGVMQFYKSFFPSVGMSVLDIITTATRTQIVKQGETSLVELFNALEGYGTDRIPLEVYISAVRDAATGKGAIPLYDIDLEYVRLKAPTRVQLLLLLCGPVPPKRDSLIRKVFERLARDSAARSIPTHTAMNEFKVTKIESEPLQKKAQAWKTYTERYYKSLDAEELTYELFSYVWYMLSAAVEDDPTFTVILWQGYSLAERPPWAK
;
A
#
# COMPACT_ATOMS: atom_id res chain seq x y z
N MET A 1 -18.49 -24.35 0.65
CA MET A 1 -18.99 -23.38 -0.35
C MET A 1 -17.76 -22.82 -1.07
N HIS A 2 -17.50 -23.25 -2.31
CA HIS A 2 -16.35 -22.75 -3.07
C HIS A 2 -16.76 -21.41 -3.69
N GLN A 3 -16.12 -20.30 -3.28
CA GLN A 3 -16.32 -18.98 -3.94
C GLN A 3 -15.95 -19.11 -5.44
N SER A 4 -16.31 -18.17 -6.31
CA SER A 4 -15.74 -18.11 -7.67
C SER A 4 -14.36 -17.43 -7.66
N ILE A 5 -13.62 -17.45 -8.78
CA ILE A 5 -12.38 -16.66 -8.93
C ILE A 5 -12.71 -15.16 -8.93
N ASP A 6 -13.79 -14.76 -9.60
CA ASP A 6 -14.27 -13.36 -9.63
C ASP A 6 -14.58 -12.81 -8.23
N ALA A 7 -15.17 -13.65 -7.36
CA ALA A 7 -15.41 -13.29 -5.97
C ALA A 7 -14.12 -13.09 -5.17
N LEU A 8 -13.04 -13.81 -5.52
CA LEU A 8 -11.74 -13.64 -4.86
C LEU A 8 -10.97 -12.43 -5.37
N LEU A 9 -11.16 -12.05 -6.64
CA LEU A 9 -10.57 -10.85 -7.23
C LEU A 9 -11.16 -9.56 -6.65
N THR A 10 -12.34 -9.64 -6.03
CA THR A 10 -12.99 -8.51 -5.35
C THR A 10 -12.85 -8.59 -3.82
N ASP A 11 -12.35 -9.70 -3.27
CA ASP A 11 -12.09 -9.85 -1.84
C ASP A 11 -10.73 -9.24 -1.46
N ALA A 12 -10.75 -7.98 -1.01
CA ALA A 12 -9.56 -7.27 -0.54
C ALA A 12 -8.81 -7.99 0.59
N THR A 13 -9.51 -8.73 1.46
CA THR A 13 -8.86 -9.49 2.55
C THR A 13 -8.06 -10.67 1.98
N PHE A 14 -8.64 -11.37 1.01
CA PHE A 14 -7.95 -12.43 0.27
C PHE A 14 -6.75 -11.87 -0.51
N LEU A 15 -6.93 -10.79 -1.25
CA LEU A 15 -5.86 -10.17 -2.04
C LEU A 15 -4.70 -9.68 -1.16
N LEU A 16 -4.99 -9.11 0.02
CA LEU A 16 -3.95 -8.69 0.96
C LEU A 16 -3.18 -9.89 1.54
N LYS A 17 -3.86 -11.00 1.86
CA LYS A 17 -3.21 -12.27 2.24
C LYS A 17 -2.29 -12.77 1.12
N LEU A 18 -2.82 -12.81 -0.10
CA LEU A 18 -2.13 -13.34 -1.27
C LEU A 18 -0.87 -12.50 -1.58
N ARG A 19 -0.97 -11.17 -1.55
CA ARG A 19 0.18 -10.26 -1.71
C ARG A 19 1.29 -10.56 -0.70
N ARG A 20 0.95 -10.68 0.58
CA ARG A 20 1.94 -10.96 1.63
C ARG A 20 2.55 -12.34 1.47
N LYS A 21 1.74 -13.32 1.09
CA LYS A 21 2.18 -14.68 0.80
C LYS A 21 3.16 -14.72 -0.37
N VAL A 22 2.89 -13.97 -1.43
CA VAL A 22 3.83 -13.74 -2.55
C VAL A 22 5.13 -13.14 -2.05
N ALA A 23 5.08 -12.04 -1.29
CA ALA A 23 6.28 -11.40 -0.75
C ALA A 23 7.13 -12.34 0.11
N LEU A 24 6.50 -13.08 1.04
CA LEU A 24 7.19 -14.00 1.95
C LEU A 24 7.70 -15.28 1.28
N SER A 25 7.07 -15.71 0.19
CA SER A 25 7.45 -16.97 -0.49
C SER A 25 8.46 -16.76 -1.60
N LEU A 26 8.42 -15.60 -2.27
CA LEU A 26 9.32 -15.30 -3.39
C LEU A 26 10.61 -14.65 -2.95
N VAL A 27 10.65 -14.01 -1.78
CA VAL A 27 11.86 -13.38 -1.26
C VAL A 27 12.28 -14.09 0.02
N SER A 28 13.49 -14.61 0.02
CA SER A 28 14.15 -15.13 1.21
C SER A 28 15.25 -14.17 1.66
N CYS A 29 15.47 -14.06 2.96
CA CYS A 29 16.63 -13.36 3.52
C CYS A 29 17.63 -14.44 3.93
N SER A 30 18.83 -14.41 3.34
CA SER A 30 19.89 -15.35 3.67
C SER A 30 20.40 -15.12 5.10
N SER A 31 21.21 -16.05 5.61
CA SER A 31 21.87 -15.88 6.91
C SER A 31 22.82 -14.68 6.95
N SER A 32 23.29 -14.19 5.79
CA SER A 32 24.08 -12.96 5.67
C SER A 32 23.23 -11.69 5.55
N GLY A 33 21.89 -11.81 5.64
CA GLY A 33 20.96 -10.69 5.54
C GLY A 33 20.67 -10.25 4.11
N LEU A 34 21.22 -10.93 3.10
CA LEU A 34 20.97 -10.62 1.69
C LEU A 34 19.62 -11.18 1.27
N TYR A 35 18.82 -10.35 0.61
CA TYR A 35 17.60 -10.84 -0.03
C TYR A 35 17.96 -11.65 -1.28
N GLU A 36 17.25 -12.74 -1.51
CA GLU A 36 17.37 -13.55 -2.72
C GLU A 36 15.98 -13.97 -3.17
N LEU A 37 15.76 -13.93 -4.49
CA LEU A 37 14.53 -14.46 -5.05
C LEU A 37 14.56 -15.98 -5.06
N PHE A 38 13.38 -16.57 -4.95
CA PHE A 38 13.25 -18.02 -4.92
C PHE A 38 13.76 -18.64 -6.24
N ARG A 39 14.72 -19.57 -6.15
CA ARG A 39 15.39 -20.14 -7.33
C ARG A 39 14.44 -20.77 -8.36
N LEU A 40 13.31 -21.35 -7.95
CA LEU A 40 12.35 -21.91 -8.91
C LEU A 40 11.61 -20.81 -9.70
N PHE A 41 11.35 -19.67 -9.07
CA PHE A 41 10.80 -18.49 -9.74
C PHE A 41 11.80 -17.98 -10.79
N GLU A 42 13.08 -17.86 -10.43
CA GLU A 42 14.14 -17.46 -11.35
C GLU A 42 14.33 -18.44 -12.52
N LYS A 43 14.12 -19.75 -12.32
CA LYS A 43 14.19 -20.73 -13.40
C LYS A 43 13.11 -20.54 -14.46
N VAL A 44 11.86 -20.31 -14.06
CA VAL A 44 10.77 -20.02 -15.01
C VAL A 44 11.09 -18.75 -15.78
N ASP A 45 11.53 -17.74 -15.05
CA ASP A 45 11.87 -16.45 -15.60
C ASP A 45 13.02 -16.55 -16.63
N ALA A 46 14.07 -17.31 -16.32
CA ALA A 46 15.22 -17.51 -17.21
C ALA A 46 14.91 -18.27 -18.51
N VAL A 47 13.92 -19.18 -18.49
CA VAL A 47 13.48 -19.92 -19.69
C VAL A 47 12.71 -19.02 -20.65
N HIS A 48 11.94 -18.06 -20.12
CA HIS A 48 11.08 -17.19 -20.91
C HIS A 48 11.73 -15.82 -21.12
N LYS A 49 12.71 -15.79 -22.01
CA LYS A 49 13.48 -14.58 -22.37
C LYS A 49 12.71 -13.54 -23.18
N SER A 50 11.69 -13.96 -23.94
CA SER A 50 10.83 -13.06 -24.72
C SER A 50 9.44 -12.94 -24.09
N ALA A 51 8.91 -11.71 -24.04
CA ALA A 51 7.56 -11.40 -23.59
C ALA A 51 6.48 -11.77 -24.64
N GLU A 52 6.87 -12.17 -25.85
CA GLU A 52 5.97 -12.28 -27.01
C GLU A 52 5.23 -13.62 -27.12
N ALA A 53 5.73 -14.69 -26.48
CA ALA A 53 5.06 -15.99 -26.49
C ALA A 53 3.90 -15.99 -25.49
N VAL A 54 2.77 -15.42 -25.91
CA VAL A 54 1.55 -15.38 -25.13
C VAL A 54 0.88 -16.76 -25.15
N VAL A 55 0.39 -17.21 -23.99
CA VAL A 55 -0.24 -18.52 -23.85
C VAL A 55 -1.57 -18.37 -23.12
N ASP A 56 -2.48 -19.32 -23.36
CA ASP A 56 -3.74 -19.38 -22.64
C ASP A 56 -3.53 -19.65 -21.13
N GLN A 57 -4.58 -19.43 -20.34
CA GLN A 57 -4.54 -19.58 -18.88
C GLN A 57 -4.12 -20.99 -18.41
N SER A 58 -4.56 -22.04 -19.10
CA SER A 58 -4.29 -23.44 -18.74
C SER A 58 -2.83 -23.80 -19.03
N ALA A 59 -2.32 -23.35 -20.17
CA ALA A 59 -0.93 -23.47 -20.56
C ALA A 59 -0.03 -22.68 -19.60
N LEU A 60 -0.37 -21.42 -19.28
CA LEU A 60 0.37 -20.62 -18.30
C LEU A 60 0.41 -21.30 -16.94
N PHE A 61 -0.74 -21.80 -16.46
CA PHE A 61 -0.82 -22.54 -15.21
C PHE A 61 0.11 -23.75 -15.21
N SER A 62 0.09 -24.55 -16.29
CA SER A 62 0.95 -25.74 -16.42
C SER A 62 2.44 -25.39 -16.42
N ILE A 63 2.82 -24.25 -16.98
CA ILE A 63 4.21 -23.75 -17.01
C ILE A 63 4.66 -23.30 -15.61
N VAL A 64 3.85 -22.50 -14.92
CA VAL A 64 4.28 -21.87 -13.66
C VAL A 64 4.08 -22.78 -12.44
N ARG A 65 3.07 -23.66 -12.46
CA ARG A 65 2.69 -24.51 -11.31
C ARG A 65 3.82 -25.35 -10.71
N PRO A 66 4.76 -25.92 -11.48
CA PRO A 66 5.92 -26.63 -10.91
C PRO A 66 6.80 -25.75 -10.01
N SER A 67 6.80 -24.43 -10.22
CA SER A 67 7.65 -23.47 -9.50
C SER A 67 6.95 -22.81 -8.31
N PHE A 68 5.63 -22.91 -8.25
CA PHE A 68 4.80 -22.52 -7.11
C PHE A 68 4.26 -23.79 -6.44
N PRO A 69 5.00 -24.39 -5.50
CA PRO A 69 4.62 -25.68 -4.92
C PRO A 69 3.29 -25.59 -4.19
N ALA A 70 2.51 -26.67 -4.25
CA ALA A 70 1.16 -26.78 -3.68
C ALA A 70 1.12 -26.49 -2.17
N THR A 71 2.23 -26.81 -1.51
CA THR A 71 2.47 -26.61 -0.08
C THR A 71 2.56 -25.13 0.28
N VAL A 72 2.94 -24.30 -0.68
CA VAL A 72 3.01 -22.85 -0.53
C VAL A 72 1.76 -22.25 -1.15
N PHE A 73 1.55 -22.33 -2.46
CA PHE A 73 0.36 -21.77 -3.12
C PHE A 73 -0.61 -22.87 -3.54
N SER A 74 -1.87 -22.73 -3.14
CA SER A 74 -2.94 -23.56 -3.69
C SER A 74 -3.15 -23.25 -5.16
N ASP A 75 -3.63 -24.23 -5.93
CA ASP A 75 -3.96 -24.07 -7.35
C ASP A 75 -4.88 -22.86 -7.57
N ARG A 76 -5.79 -22.62 -6.62
CA ARG A 76 -6.74 -21.53 -6.65
C ARG A 76 -6.11 -20.16 -6.42
N GLU A 77 -5.16 -20.05 -5.49
CA GLU A 77 -4.39 -18.81 -5.31
C GLU A 77 -3.56 -18.49 -6.54
N LEU A 78 -2.95 -19.52 -7.15
CA LEU A 78 -2.18 -19.36 -8.37
C LEU A 78 -3.05 -18.94 -9.56
N GLN A 79 -4.25 -19.51 -9.69
CA GLN A 79 -5.25 -19.08 -10.69
C GLN A 79 -5.62 -17.60 -10.51
N VAL A 80 -5.80 -17.13 -9.26
CA VAL A 80 -6.07 -15.71 -9.01
C VAL A 80 -4.86 -14.84 -9.40
N LEU A 81 -3.62 -15.26 -9.10
CA LEU A 81 -2.42 -14.52 -9.52
C LEU A 81 -2.33 -14.41 -11.05
N ILE A 82 -2.64 -15.48 -11.77
CA ILE A 82 -2.66 -15.49 -13.23
C ILE A 82 -3.74 -14.53 -13.75
N GLU A 83 -4.94 -14.56 -13.16
CA GLU A 83 -6.04 -13.69 -13.57
C GLU A 83 -5.75 -12.20 -13.29
N LEU A 84 -5.12 -11.89 -12.15
CA LEU A 84 -4.64 -10.53 -11.84
C LEU A 84 -3.63 -10.05 -12.89
N ALA A 85 -2.71 -10.92 -13.33
CA ALA A 85 -1.76 -10.57 -14.39
C ALA A 85 -2.47 -10.25 -15.71
N ARG A 86 -3.53 -10.99 -16.08
CA ARG A 86 -4.33 -10.72 -17.30
C ARG A 86 -5.06 -9.39 -17.26
N GLN A 87 -5.64 -9.05 -16.11
CA GLN A 87 -6.35 -7.77 -15.93
C GLN A 87 -5.39 -6.58 -15.97
N SER A 88 -4.17 -6.72 -15.46
CA SER A 88 -3.17 -5.65 -15.44
C SER A 88 -2.53 -5.33 -16.79
N THR A 89 -2.63 -6.24 -17.77
CA THR A 89 -2.07 -6.03 -19.11
C THR A 89 -3.05 -5.34 -20.06
N GLY A 90 -4.34 -5.26 -19.72
CA GLY A 90 -5.27 -4.32 -20.33
C GLY A 90 -5.03 -2.94 -19.71
N GLY A 91 -4.65 -1.95 -20.50
CA GLY A 91 -4.01 -0.73 -20.01
C GLY A 91 -4.80 0.07 -18.96
N ASP A 92 -4.08 0.82 -18.12
CA ASP A 92 -4.59 1.79 -17.12
C ASP A 92 -5.40 2.98 -17.70
N GLY A 93 -5.88 2.89 -18.95
CA GLY A 93 -6.87 3.81 -19.47
C GLY A 93 -8.22 3.45 -18.88
N GLY A 94 -8.91 4.40 -18.26
CA GLY A 94 -10.25 4.24 -17.67
C GLY A 94 -11.38 3.91 -18.67
N GLY A 95 -11.09 3.13 -19.70
CA GLY A 95 -12.06 2.45 -20.57
C GLY A 95 -12.02 0.96 -20.29
N ALA A 96 -13.20 0.35 -20.29
CA ALA A 96 -13.37 -1.10 -20.20
C ALA A 96 -12.81 -1.80 -21.45
N GLU A 97 -11.48 -1.86 -21.59
CA GLU A 97 -10.88 -2.83 -22.50
C GLU A 97 -11.09 -4.24 -21.91
N PRO A 98 -11.49 -5.21 -22.74
CA PRO A 98 -11.66 -6.57 -22.28
C PRO A 98 -10.31 -7.11 -21.75
N PRO A 99 -10.31 -7.91 -20.68
CA PRO A 99 -9.09 -8.55 -20.20
C PRO A 99 -8.40 -9.29 -21.35
N ILE A 100 -7.08 -9.13 -21.48
CA ILE A 100 -6.32 -9.83 -22.52
C ILE A 100 -6.47 -11.33 -22.28
N ALA A 101 -6.91 -12.05 -23.31
CA ALA A 101 -7.20 -13.48 -23.22
C ALA A 101 -5.97 -14.29 -22.82
N ASP A 102 -4.78 -13.87 -23.24
CA ASP A 102 -3.54 -14.62 -23.09
C ASP A 102 -2.48 -13.75 -22.37
N VAL A 103 -1.66 -14.37 -21.51
CA VAL A 103 -0.52 -13.70 -20.84
C VAL A 103 0.75 -14.53 -21.03
N SER A 104 1.88 -13.88 -21.33
CA SER A 104 3.16 -14.58 -21.42
C SER A 104 3.74 -14.87 -20.03
N PRO A 105 4.50 -15.97 -19.84
CA PRO A 105 5.13 -16.29 -18.56
C PRO A 105 6.07 -15.18 -18.05
N SER A 106 6.76 -14.48 -18.96
CA SER A 106 7.60 -13.33 -18.63
C SER A 106 6.78 -12.20 -18.01
N THR A 107 5.63 -11.86 -18.60
CA THR A 107 4.75 -10.81 -18.07
C THR A 107 4.15 -11.19 -16.73
N PHE A 108 3.78 -12.47 -16.53
CA PHE A 108 3.36 -12.97 -15.22
C PHE A 108 4.47 -12.81 -14.17
N CYS A 109 5.72 -13.21 -14.50
CA CYS A 109 6.85 -13.06 -13.58
C CYS A 109 7.13 -11.59 -13.26
N TYR A 110 7.05 -10.71 -14.26
CA TYR A 110 7.19 -9.26 -14.08
C TYR A 110 6.11 -8.68 -13.15
N MET A 111 4.86 -9.12 -13.29
CA MET A 111 3.79 -8.71 -12.38
C MET A 111 4.06 -9.15 -10.94
N LEU A 112 4.57 -10.36 -10.73
CA LEU A 112 5.00 -10.81 -9.41
C LEU A 112 6.14 -9.96 -8.86
N ARG A 113 7.14 -9.60 -9.68
CA ARG A 113 8.23 -8.68 -9.31
C ARG A 113 7.73 -7.31 -8.89
N LYS A 114 6.70 -6.79 -9.56
CA LYS A 114 6.04 -5.52 -9.23
C LYS A 114 5.22 -5.55 -7.94
N ILE A 115 4.78 -6.72 -7.50
CA ILE A 115 4.06 -6.88 -6.22
C ILE A 115 5.02 -6.87 -5.02
N LEU A 116 6.29 -7.27 -5.23
CA LEU A 116 7.31 -7.32 -4.19
C LEU A 116 7.73 -5.91 -3.76
N PRO A 117 7.85 -5.62 -2.45
CA PRO A 117 8.26 -4.31 -1.95
C PRO A 117 9.79 -4.11 -1.95
N PHE A 118 10.49 -4.68 -2.94
CA PHE A 118 11.95 -4.71 -3.04
C PHE A 118 12.41 -4.23 -4.43
N HIS A 119 11.89 -3.11 -4.89
CA HIS A 119 12.13 -2.60 -6.25
C HIS A 119 13.56 -2.13 -6.42
N ALA A 120 14.07 -1.33 -5.49
CA ALA A 120 15.44 -0.82 -5.55
C ALA A 120 16.46 -1.94 -5.36
N TRP A 121 16.14 -2.93 -4.53
CA TRP A 121 16.96 -4.14 -4.40
C TRP A 121 17.03 -4.91 -5.72
N GLN A 122 15.88 -5.18 -6.35
CA GLN A 122 15.82 -5.86 -7.65
C GLN A 122 16.63 -5.10 -8.70
N LEU A 123 16.39 -3.81 -8.87
CA LEU A 123 17.09 -2.99 -9.86
C LEU A 123 18.60 -2.94 -9.61
N SER A 124 19.04 -2.78 -8.36
CA SER A 124 20.48 -2.76 -8.02
C SER A 124 21.16 -4.08 -8.40
N SER A 125 20.50 -5.22 -8.14
CA SER A 125 21.00 -6.55 -8.53
C SER A 125 21.09 -6.71 -10.05
N LEU A 126 20.10 -6.19 -10.79
CA LEU A 126 20.10 -6.24 -12.26
C LEU A 126 21.22 -5.38 -12.84
N LEU A 127 21.37 -4.13 -12.38
CA LEU A 127 22.43 -3.24 -12.83
C LEU A 127 23.82 -3.82 -12.53
N SER A 128 24.01 -4.41 -11.35
CA SER A 128 25.27 -5.09 -11.02
C SER A 128 25.56 -6.25 -11.97
N THR A 129 24.54 -6.99 -12.40
CA THR A 129 24.67 -8.12 -13.33
C THR A 129 25.02 -7.62 -14.73
N CYS A 130 24.32 -6.61 -15.23
CA CYS A 130 24.61 -5.97 -16.52
C CYS A 130 26.03 -5.44 -16.58
N ARG A 131 26.43 -4.64 -15.58
CA ARG A 131 27.77 -4.05 -15.52
C ARG A 131 28.86 -5.11 -15.50
N ALA A 132 28.71 -6.16 -14.68
CA ALA A 132 29.67 -7.27 -14.68
C ALA A 132 29.83 -7.90 -16.08
N LYS A 133 28.72 -8.11 -16.79
CA LYS A 133 28.75 -8.67 -18.16
C LYS A 133 29.38 -7.72 -19.18
N ILE A 134 29.08 -6.43 -19.10
CA ILE A 134 29.62 -5.40 -19.98
C ILE A 134 31.15 -5.30 -19.80
N PHE A 135 31.63 -5.15 -18.57
CA PHE A 135 33.06 -5.00 -18.29
C PHE A 135 33.87 -6.30 -18.46
N GLU A 136 33.23 -7.47 -18.46
CA GLU A 136 33.85 -8.74 -18.84
C GLU A 136 33.95 -8.93 -20.37
N SER A 137 33.15 -8.20 -21.16
CA SER A 137 33.05 -8.39 -22.60
C SER A 137 34.18 -7.70 -23.36
N ASN A 138 34.74 -8.40 -24.35
CA ASN A 138 35.65 -7.80 -25.34
C ASN A 138 34.92 -7.33 -26.61
N THR A 139 33.62 -7.60 -26.71
CA THR A 139 32.79 -7.27 -27.88
C THR A 139 31.93 -6.06 -27.54
N MET A 140 32.04 -5.02 -28.37
CA MET A 140 31.23 -3.82 -28.23
C MET A 140 29.77 -4.12 -28.58
N SER A 141 28.85 -3.75 -27.71
CA SER A 141 27.41 -3.91 -27.98
C SER A 141 26.87 -2.78 -28.85
N GLY A 142 25.77 -3.01 -29.57
CA GLY A 142 25.11 -1.94 -30.35
C GLY A 142 24.62 -0.76 -29.47
N LEU A 143 24.44 -0.99 -28.16
CA LEU A 143 24.09 0.06 -27.22
C LEU A 143 25.32 0.90 -26.81
N GLU A 144 26.49 0.28 -26.70
CA GLU A 144 27.79 0.97 -26.52
C GLU A 144 28.18 1.77 -27.77
N GLU A 145 27.91 1.23 -28.97
CA GLU A 145 28.14 1.95 -30.23
C GLU A 145 27.32 3.23 -30.30
N HIS A 146 26.06 3.16 -29.88
CA HIS A 146 25.16 4.30 -29.78
C HIS A 146 25.67 5.37 -28.80
N GLU A 147 26.11 4.96 -27.61
CA GLU A 147 26.73 5.86 -26.63
C GLU A 147 27.98 6.54 -27.21
N SER A 148 28.87 5.77 -27.84
CA SER A 148 30.08 6.29 -28.48
C SER A 148 29.77 7.32 -29.56
N ASP A 149 28.73 7.11 -30.37
CA ASP A 149 28.30 8.06 -31.40
C ASP A 149 27.78 9.38 -30.81
N LEU A 150 27.05 9.32 -29.69
CA LEU A 150 26.66 10.53 -28.94
C LEU A 150 27.86 11.28 -28.39
N LEU A 151 28.82 10.58 -27.78
CA LEU A 151 30.04 11.18 -27.21
C LEU A 151 30.93 11.83 -28.28
N ARG A 152 30.91 11.31 -29.51
CA ARG A 152 31.63 11.89 -30.67
C ARG A 152 30.93 13.10 -31.29
N GLY A 153 29.81 13.55 -30.74
CA GLY A 153 29.01 14.66 -31.29
C GLY A 153 28.17 14.27 -32.51
N GLY A 154 28.01 12.97 -32.77
CA GLY A 154 27.09 12.46 -33.78
C GLY A 154 25.63 12.59 -33.34
N LYS A 155 24.71 12.53 -34.30
CA LYS A 155 23.27 12.44 -34.02
C LYS A 155 22.87 10.96 -33.98
N ALA A 156 22.98 10.32 -32.80
CA ALA A 156 22.52 8.95 -32.64
C ALA A 156 20.97 8.88 -32.77
N PRO A 157 20.41 7.78 -33.33
CA PRO A 157 18.96 7.60 -33.44
C PRO A 157 18.30 7.57 -32.05
N ALA A 158 16.99 7.84 -31.96
CA ALA A 158 16.29 7.70 -30.69
C ALA A 158 16.30 6.24 -30.24
N LEU A 159 16.61 6.00 -28.96
CA LEU A 159 16.69 4.65 -28.41
C LEU A 159 15.28 4.08 -28.21
N ARG A 160 15.00 2.93 -28.84
CA ARG A 160 13.68 2.28 -28.74
C ARG A 160 13.63 1.30 -27.58
N THR A 161 12.45 1.11 -27.00
CA THR A 161 12.23 0.18 -25.88
C THR A 161 12.65 -1.24 -26.21
N ARG A 162 12.38 -1.68 -27.44
CA ARG A 162 12.78 -3.02 -27.91
C ARG A 162 14.30 -3.17 -27.99
N GLU A 163 15.03 -2.12 -28.37
CA GLU A 163 16.50 -2.17 -28.49
C GLU A 163 17.14 -2.34 -27.11
N VAL A 164 16.67 -1.58 -26.11
CA VAL A 164 17.11 -1.73 -24.71
C VAL A 164 16.77 -3.10 -24.17
N ALA A 165 15.53 -3.56 -24.36
CA ALA A 165 15.11 -4.89 -23.90
C ALA A 165 15.93 -6.01 -24.56
N SER A 166 16.18 -5.93 -25.87
CA SER A 166 17.01 -6.88 -26.61
C SER A 166 18.46 -6.87 -26.14
N PHE A 167 19.04 -5.70 -25.83
CA PHE A 167 20.36 -5.61 -25.24
C PHE A 167 20.42 -6.28 -23.86
N LEU A 168 19.48 -5.95 -22.97
CA LEU A 168 19.42 -6.50 -21.61
C LEU A 168 19.24 -8.04 -21.61
N VAL A 169 18.38 -8.56 -22.49
CA VAL A 169 18.14 -10.01 -22.59
C VAL A 169 19.26 -10.74 -23.33
N GLY A 170 19.68 -10.20 -24.47
CA GLY A 170 20.61 -10.87 -25.38
C GLY A 170 22.07 -10.75 -24.94
N PHE A 171 22.51 -9.55 -24.58
CA PHE A 171 23.89 -9.26 -24.21
C PHE A 171 24.13 -9.42 -22.71
N CYS A 172 23.27 -8.82 -21.87
CA CYS A 172 23.40 -8.93 -20.41
C CYS A 172 22.81 -10.23 -19.82
N ASN A 173 22.20 -11.09 -20.65
CA ASN A 173 21.60 -12.37 -20.27
C ASN A 173 20.54 -12.26 -19.15
N LEU A 174 19.82 -11.13 -19.09
CA LEU A 174 18.66 -11.00 -18.21
C LEU A 174 17.47 -11.83 -18.73
N SER A 175 16.57 -12.21 -17.83
CA SER A 175 15.25 -12.73 -18.22
C SER A 175 14.36 -11.62 -18.82
N GLY A 176 13.27 -12.01 -19.48
CA GLY A 176 12.30 -11.04 -20.01
C GLY A 176 11.71 -10.14 -18.93
N SER A 177 11.37 -10.70 -17.75
CA SER A 177 10.77 -9.89 -16.67
C SER A 177 11.79 -8.97 -16.00
N GLN A 178 13.05 -9.39 -15.88
CA GLN A 178 14.13 -8.55 -15.36
C GLN A 178 14.42 -7.38 -16.31
N ALA A 179 14.49 -7.64 -17.61
CA ALA A 179 14.65 -6.60 -18.62
C ALA A 179 13.50 -5.59 -18.57
N GLN A 180 12.26 -6.05 -18.42
CA GLN A 180 11.09 -5.16 -18.24
C GLN A 180 11.20 -4.27 -16.99
N ILE A 181 11.65 -4.80 -15.84
CA ILE A 181 11.86 -3.99 -14.63
C ILE A 181 12.90 -2.88 -14.86
N ALA A 182 14.02 -3.20 -15.52
CA ALA A 182 15.05 -2.21 -15.82
C ALA A 182 14.56 -1.16 -16.83
N VAL A 183 13.91 -1.60 -17.92
CA VAL A 183 13.31 -0.72 -18.93
C VAL A 183 12.32 0.26 -18.30
N ASP A 184 11.42 -0.24 -17.46
CA ASP A 184 10.43 0.59 -16.77
C ASP A 184 11.07 1.71 -15.94
N TYR A 185 12.19 1.42 -15.28
CA TYR A 185 12.86 2.40 -14.42
C TYR A 185 13.47 3.55 -15.21
N PHE A 186 14.05 3.26 -16.39
CA PHE A 186 14.69 4.26 -17.24
C PHE A 186 13.74 4.90 -18.25
N SER A 187 12.50 4.42 -18.33
CA SER A 187 11.46 5.02 -19.16
C SER A 187 11.01 6.35 -18.54
N LEU A 188 11.01 7.41 -19.36
CA LEU A 188 10.38 8.68 -19.02
C LEU A 188 8.87 8.49 -19.17
N ASP A 189 8.20 8.37 -18.03
CA ASP A 189 6.76 8.16 -17.91
C ASP A 189 6.00 9.26 -18.69
N SER A 190 5.58 8.95 -19.91
CA SER A 190 4.74 9.84 -20.70
C SER A 190 3.43 9.15 -21.02
N LYS A 191 2.35 9.90 -20.84
CA LYS A 191 0.96 9.56 -21.12
C LYS A 191 0.70 9.23 -22.62
N ASP A 192 1.74 9.04 -23.41
CA ASP A 192 1.74 8.75 -24.85
C ASP A 192 2.19 7.30 -25.15
N LYS A 193 1.70 6.32 -24.37
CA LYS A 193 1.85 4.88 -24.68
C LYS A 193 1.26 4.49 -26.05
N GLN A 194 0.51 5.37 -26.71
CA GLN A 194 -0.16 5.11 -27.99
C GLN A 194 0.78 5.12 -29.22
N ARG A 195 2.05 5.53 -29.10
CA ARG A 195 2.99 5.53 -30.25
C ARG A 195 4.10 4.47 -30.21
N GLY A 196 4.16 3.62 -29.17
CA GLY A 196 5.08 2.48 -29.13
C GLY A 196 6.57 2.80 -28.94
N ASP A 197 6.96 4.09 -28.91
CA ASP A 197 8.31 4.54 -28.57
C ASP A 197 8.27 5.27 -27.23
N ALA A 198 8.60 4.58 -26.13
CA ALA A 198 8.82 5.23 -24.85
C ALA A 198 10.10 6.06 -24.92
N ALA A 199 10.05 7.33 -24.50
CA ALA A 199 11.25 8.14 -24.34
C ALA A 199 12.05 7.61 -23.14
N PHE A 200 13.36 7.44 -23.29
CA PHE A 200 14.26 7.03 -22.20
C PHE A 200 15.00 8.24 -21.62
N ASP A 201 15.34 8.17 -20.33
CA ASP A 201 16.45 8.95 -19.78
C ASP A 201 17.76 8.29 -20.24
N VAL A 202 18.12 8.59 -21.49
CA VAL A 202 19.28 8.00 -22.17
C VAL A 202 20.59 8.28 -21.39
N PRO A 203 20.87 9.51 -20.92
CA PRO A 203 22.05 9.77 -20.10
C PRO A 203 22.09 8.91 -18.83
N LEU A 204 20.98 8.83 -18.09
CA LEU A 204 20.94 8.04 -16.86
C LEU A 204 21.13 6.53 -17.12
N LEU A 205 20.56 6.02 -18.21
CA LEU A 205 20.73 4.61 -18.62
C LEU A 205 22.20 4.30 -18.94
N TYR A 206 22.88 5.18 -19.68
CA TYR A 206 24.29 4.98 -20.03
C TYR A 206 25.20 5.11 -18.82
N ASP A 207 25.02 6.14 -17.98
CA ASP A 207 25.79 6.26 -16.76
C ASP A 207 25.56 5.04 -15.83
N ALA A 208 24.36 4.46 -15.83
CA ALA A 208 24.08 3.26 -15.06
C ALA A 208 24.85 2.03 -15.58
N LEU A 209 24.96 1.87 -16.89
CA LEU A 209 25.50 0.66 -17.54
C LEU A 209 27.00 0.72 -17.82
N PHE A 210 27.52 1.86 -18.27
CA PHE A 210 28.85 1.97 -18.90
C PHE A 210 29.85 2.83 -18.12
N ALA A 211 29.40 3.78 -17.29
CA ALA A 211 30.32 4.57 -16.49
C ALA A 211 31.14 3.69 -15.53
N GLU A 212 32.40 4.01 -15.29
CA GLU A 212 33.30 3.24 -14.39
C GLU A 212 32.73 3.15 -12.96
N GLU A 213 32.22 4.27 -12.44
CA GLU A 213 31.49 4.35 -11.19
C GLU A 213 30.04 4.77 -11.44
N MET A 214 29.11 4.21 -10.65
CA MET A 214 27.70 4.60 -10.74
C MET A 214 27.54 6.04 -10.24
N PRO A 215 26.85 6.93 -10.99
CA PRO A 215 26.71 8.31 -10.59
C PRO A 215 25.96 8.43 -9.26
N VAL A 216 26.37 9.41 -8.43
CA VAL A 216 25.74 9.66 -7.12
C VAL A 216 24.23 9.88 -7.24
N ALA A 217 23.77 10.52 -8.33
CA ALA A 217 22.36 10.77 -8.61
C ALA A 217 21.53 9.48 -8.74
N LEU A 218 22.14 8.36 -9.14
CA LEU A 218 21.50 7.04 -9.20
C LEU A 218 21.78 6.22 -7.95
N GLN A 219 23.04 6.20 -7.50
CA GLN A 219 23.49 5.35 -6.42
C GLN A 219 22.86 5.72 -5.07
N TYR A 220 22.77 7.02 -4.74
CA TYR A 220 22.20 7.45 -3.47
C TYR A 220 20.72 7.06 -3.34
N PRO A 221 19.82 7.37 -4.30
CA PRO A 221 18.43 6.91 -4.24
C PRO A 221 18.27 5.39 -4.15
N LEU A 222 19.08 4.61 -4.88
CA LEU A 222 19.01 3.14 -4.83
C LEU A 222 19.39 2.60 -3.44
N LEU A 223 20.49 3.08 -2.86
CA LEU A 223 20.90 2.68 -1.50
C LEU A 223 19.87 3.14 -0.45
N ALA A 224 19.35 4.36 -0.61
CA ALA A 224 18.34 4.92 0.25
C ALA A 224 17.06 4.07 0.26
N GLN A 225 16.55 3.73 -0.92
CA GLN A 225 15.35 2.91 -1.07
C GLN A 225 15.58 1.49 -0.58
N ARG A 226 16.72 0.86 -0.86
CA ARG A 226 17.05 -0.47 -0.29
C ARG A 226 17.02 -0.48 1.23
N PHE A 227 17.54 0.57 1.85
CA PHE A 227 17.46 0.73 3.31
C PHE A 227 16.01 0.80 3.80
N THR A 228 15.14 1.56 3.14
CA THR A 228 13.75 1.70 3.58
C THR A 228 12.90 0.46 3.28
N GLU A 229 13.11 -0.19 2.13
CA GLU A 229 12.44 -1.43 1.69
C GLU A 229 12.65 -2.58 2.69
N ALA A 230 13.77 -2.60 3.41
CA ALA A 230 14.05 -3.55 4.48
C ALA A 230 12.97 -3.60 5.58
N THR A 231 12.20 -2.53 5.73
CA THR A 231 11.11 -2.42 6.71
C THR A 231 9.75 -2.85 6.17
N ALA A 232 9.64 -3.23 4.89
CA ALA A 232 8.37 -3.49 4.22
C ALA A 232 7.82 -4.91 4.41
N VAL A 233 8.67 -5.86 4.78
CA VAL A 233 8.29 -7.26 5.04
C VAL A 233 8.73 -7.67 6.44
N PRO A 234 7.87 -8.32 7.25
CA PRO A 234 8.25 -8.74 8.59
C PRO A 234 9.27 -9.89 8.54
N LEU A 235 10.43 -9.69 9.18
CA LEU A 235 11.44 -10.72 9.37
C LEU A 235 11.10 -11.58 10.59
N GLY A 236 10.16 -12.52 10.41
CA GLY A 236 9.72 -13.44 11.45
C GLY A 236 8.39 -13.06 12.11
N GLN A 237 7.88 -13.94 12.97
CA GLN A 237 6.61 -13.73 13.65
C GLN A 237 6.71 -12.58 14.66
N GLY A 238 5.76 -11.64 14.60
CA GLY A 238 5.70 -10.49 15.52
C GLY A 238 6.72 -9.38 15.23
N ALA A 239 7.47 -9.47 14.14
CA ALA A 239 8.38 -8.40 13.74
C ALA A 239 7.63 -7.12 13.37
N ARG A 240 8.17 -5.97 13.80
CA ARG A 240 7.66 -4.65 13.42
C ARG A 240 7.98 -4.35 11.96
N THR A 241 7.14 -3.55 11.31
CA THR A 241 7.36 -3.05 9.93
C THR A 241 7.22 -1.53 9.88
N GLY A 242 7.63 -0.91 8.76
CA GLY A 242 7.55 0.53 8.55
C GLY A 242 8.40 1.34 9.55
N SER A 243 7.94 2.54 9.91
CA SER A 243 8.63 3.43 10.84
C SER A 243 8.81 2.81 12.24
N LEU A 244 7.94 1.88 12.65
CA LEU A 244 8.08 1.18 13.94
C LEU A 244 9.29 0.23 13.93
N ALA A 245 9.60 -0.40 12.80
CA ALA A 245 10.80 -1.22 12.66
C ALA A 245 12.07 -0.37 12.78
N LEU A 246 12.10 0.79 12.13
CA LEU A 246 13.22 1.73 12.23
C LEU A 246 13.39 2.25 13.66
N ALA A 247 12.32 2.67 14.33
CA ALA A 247 12.38 3.11 15.72
C ALA A 247 12.94 2.00 16.63
N GLN A 248 12.49 0.76 16.44
CA GLN A 248 13.01 -0.39 17.18
C GLN A 248 14.50 -0.65 16.89
N ALA A 249 14.95 -0.51 15.64
CA ALA A 249 16.35 -0.65 15.27
C ALA A 249 17.23 0.44 15.89
N LEU A 250 16.77 1.68 15.93
CA LEU A 250 17.44 2.80 16.59
C LEU A 250 17.57 2.57 18.10
N GLN A 251 16.52 2.05 18.75
CA GLN A 251 16.58 1.65 20.16
C GLN A 251 17.61 0.54 20.40
N ARG A 252 17.61 -0.51 19.58
CA ARG A 252 18.58 -1.62 19.68
C ARG A 252 20.03 -1.15 19.47
N ALA A 253 20.23 -0.12 18.66
CA ALA A 253 21.54 0.52 18.48
C ALA A 253 21.93 1.45 19.64
N GLY A 254 21.07 1.66 20.64
CA GLY A 254 21.31 2.56 21.78
C GLY A 254 21.18 4.05 21.44
N LEU A 255 20.52 4.38 20.33
CA LEU A 255 20.36 5.77 19.84
C LEU A 255 19.06 6.42 20.37
N CYS A 256 18.13 5.61 20.86
CA CYS A 256 16.87 6.04 21.45
C CYS A 256 16.60 5.27 22.75
N PRO A 257 15.90 5.87 23.73
CA PRO A 257 15.52 5.18 24.95
C PRO A 257 14.64 3.96 24.67
N ALA A 258 14.75 2.92 25.50
CA ALA A 258 13.90 1.74 25.42
C ALA A 258 12.42 2.13 25.53
N GLY A 259 11.58 1.67 24.60
CA GLY A 259 10.17 2.07 24.53
C GLY A 259 9.93 3.47 23.93
N GLY A 260 10.96 4.15 23.43
CA GLY A 260 10.83 5.45 22.75
C GLY A 260 9.93 5.37 21.52
N THR A 261 9.03 6.35 21.38
CA THR A 261 8.11 6.41 20.24
C THR A 261 8.81 6.91 18.98
N VAL A 262 8.19 6.72 17.81
CA VAL A 262 8.59 7.32 16.54
C VAL A 262 8.68 8.84 16.66
N ALA A 263 7.78 9.46 17.44
CA ALA A 263 7.83 10.90 17.71
C ALA A 263 9.07 11.30 18.51
N ALA A 264 9.43 10.52 19.55
CA ALA A 264 10.66 10.74 20.30
C ALA A 264 11.91 10.59 19.42
N CYS A 265 11.94 9.59 18.54
CA CYS A 265 13.04 9.42 17.57
C CYS A 265 13.15 10.64 16.63
N ARG A 266 12.03 11.15 16.12
CA ARG A 266 12.00 12.35 15.25
C ARG A 266 12.51 13.61 15.93
N GLY A 267 12.36 13.72 17.25
CA GLY A 267 12.86 14.84 18.04
C GLY A 267 14.31 14.66 18.56
N SER A 268 14.91 13.49 18.36
CA SER A 268 16.22 13.17 18.93
C SER A 268 17.37 13.80 18.16
N THR A 269 18.17 14.62 18.86
CA THR A 269 19.41 15.21 18.34
C THR A 269 20.64 14.33 18.57
N ALA A 270 20.45 13.08 19.03
CA ALA A 270 21.56 12.16 19.27
C ALA A 270 22.35 11.95 17.97
N ALA A 271 23.67 12.09 18.06
CA ALA A 271 24.57 11.84 16.95
C ALA A 271 24.60 10.34 16.63
N VAL A 272 24.57 10.02 15.34
CA VAL A 272 24.64 8.66 14.83
C VAL A 272 26.03 8.47 14.24
N GLU A 273 26.89 7.75 14.94
CA GLU A 273 28.19 7.36 14.42
C GLU A 273 28.08 6.17 13.46
N LEU A 274 29.08 5.98 12.60
CA LEU A 274 29.11 4.88 11.62
C LEU A 274 28.90 3.50 12.26
N ALA A 275 29.48 3.24 13.44
CA ALA A 275 29.31 1.98 14.16
C ALA A 275 27.85 1.76 14.62
N ALA A 276 27.17 2.82 15.07
CA ALA A 276 25.76 2.75 15.42
C ALA A 276 24.88 2.59 14.17
N TRP A 277 25.20 3.29 13.08
CA TRP A 277 24.53 3.13 11.79
C TRP A 277 24.61 1.71 11.26
N LYS A 278 25.81 1.09 11.27
CA LYS A 278 25.99 -0.32 10.89
C LYS A 278 25.11 -1.25 11.72
N ARG A 279 24.97 -1.00 13.03
CA ARG A 279 24.05 -1.77 13.90
C ARG A 279 22.58 -1.59 13.53
N VAL A 280 22.15 -0.38 13.14
CA VAL A 280 20.79 -0.13 12.64
C VAL A 280 20.55 -0.92 11.35
N CYS A 281 21.46 -0.82 10.38
CA CYS A 281 21.38 -1.55 9.11
C CYS A 281 21.33 -3.09 9.31
N ALA A 282 22.13 -3.60 10.25
CA ALA A 282 22.12 -5.02 10.60
C ALA A 282 20.81 -5.44 11.29
N ALA A 283 20.29 -4.62 12.22
CA ALA A 283 19.04 -4.90 12.93
C ALA A 283 17.81 -4.91 12.01
N LEU A 284 17.84 -4.16 10.91
CA LEU A 284 16.82 -4.17 9.86
C LEU A 284 17.05 -5.25 8.79
N ALA A 285 18.20 -5.92 8.79
CA ALA A 285 18.66 -6.84 7.74
C ALA A 285 18.49 -6.25 6.32
N CYS A 286 19.00 -5.04 6.11
CA CYS A 286 18.80 -4.30 4.85
C CYS A 286 19.40 -4.90 3.57
N GLY A 287 20.08 -6.05 3.64
CA GLY A 287 20.67 -6.70 2.47
C GLY A 287 21.69 -5.84 1.71
N MET A 288 22.37 -4.95 2.40
CA MET A 288 23.45 -4.11 1.86
C MET A 288 24.82 -4.65 2.29
N LYS A 289 25.79 -4.60 1.37
CA LYS A 289 27.21 -4.89 1.67
C LYS A 289 27.77 -3.81 2.60
N GLU A 290 28.80 -4.13 3.36
CA GLU A 290 29.40 -3.18 4.32
C GLU A 290 29.88 -1.88 3.65
N ALA A 291 30.44 -1.98 2.43
CA ALA A 291 30.84 -0.83 1.64
C ALA A 291 29.64 0.08 1.29
N GLU A 292 28.50 -0.50 0.90
CA GLU A 292 27.26 0.22 0.59
C GLU A 292 26.66 0.89 1.83
N VAL A 293 26.68 0.20 2.98
CA VAL A 293 26.25 0.76 4.27
C VAL A 293 27.09 1.97 4.65
N THR A 294 28.41 1.85 4.49
CA THR A 294 29.35 2.94 4.74
C THR A 294 29.08 4.09 3.78
N GLN A 295 28.91 3.81 2.49
CA GLN A 295 28.64 4.84 1.49
C GLN A 295 27.32 5.59 1.72
N LEU A 296 26.25 4.89 2.12
CA LEU A 296 24.99 5.54 2.48
C LEU A 296 25.16 6.46 3.71
N TYR A 297 25.90 6.02 4.73
CA TYR A 297 26.26 6.87 5.87
C TYR A 297 26.99 8.14 5.42
N GLU A 298 27.96 7.98 4.52
CA GLU A 298 28.74 9.09 3.95
C GLU A 298 27.86 10.08 3.20
N PHE A 299 26.84 9.62 2.46
CA PHE A 299 25.84 10.49 1.83
C PHE A 299 24.98 11.23 2.85
N LEU A 300 24.51 10.53 3.90
CA LEU A 300 23.61 11.08 4.90
C LEU A 300 24.28 12.08 5.84
N ARG A 301 25.58 11.93 6.11
CA ARG A 301 26.33 12.86 6.96
C ARG A 301 26.78 14.13 6.24
N ARG A 302 26.59 14.27 4.91
CA ARG A 302 27.14 15.38 4.13
C ARG A 302 26.67 16.73 4.69
N GLY A 303 27.62 17.54 5.15
CA GLY A 303 27.43 18.83 5.81
C GLY A 303 28.15 18.90 7.17
N ASP A 304 28.20 20.09 7.77
CA ASP A 304 28.99 20.34 9.00
C ASP A 304 28.38 19.77 10.29
N ARG A 305 27.13 19.28 10.24
CA ARG A 305 26.34 18.93 11.44
C ARG A 305 26.34 17.45 11.80
N GLY A 306 27.00 16.59 11.02
CA GLY A 306 26.97 15.14 11.20
C GLY A 306 25.56 14.52 11.04
N LEU A 307 25.46 13.20 11.15
CA LEU A 307 24.18 12.48 11.08
C LEU A 307 23.54 12.43 12.48
N THR A 308 22.26 12.78 12.57
CA THR A 308 21.48 12.68 13.81
C THR A 308 20.34 11.68 13.65
N VAL A 309 19.78 11.20 14.77
CA VAL A 309 18.59 10.32 14.75
C VAL A 309 17.42 10.99 14.05
N ALA A 310 17.14 12.26 14.34
CA ALA A 310 16.13 13.04 13.63
C ALA A 310 16.40 13.10 12.12
N GLY A 311 17.68 13.26 11.73
CA GLY A 311 18.12 13.21 10.33
C GLY A 311 17.81 11.87 9.67
N VAL A 312 18.10 10.74 10.33
CA VAL A 312 17.76 9.40 9.84
C VAL A 312 16.24 9.23 9.68
N MET A 313 15.44 9.71 10.64
CA MET A 313 13.98 9.63 10.57
C MET A 313 13.41 10.47 9.42
N GLN A 314 13.99 11.65 9.18
CA GLN A 314 13.59 12.54 8.08
C GLN A 314 14.00 11.97 6.71
N PHE A 315 15.19 11.39 6.64
CA PHE A 315 15.66 10.63 5.48
C PHE A 315 14.71 9.46 5.17
N TYR A 316 14.40 8.63 6.17
CA TYR A 316 13.51 7.48 6.00
C TYR A 316 12.12 7.89 5.53
N LYS A 317 11.58 9.00 6.06
CA LYS A 317 10.30 9.56 5.60
C LYS A 317 10.34 9.96 4.12
N SER A 318 11.47 10.49 3.64
CA SER A 318 11.62 10.96 2.25
C SER A 318 11.70 9.81 1.25
N PHE A 319 12.19 8.65 1.69
CA PHE A 319 12.32 7.43 0.90
C PHE A 319 11.39 6.31 1.37
N PHE A 320 10.31 6.64 2.09
CA PHE A 320 9.40 5.66 2.66
C PHE A 320 8.88 4.73 1.55
N PRO A 321 8.87 3.39 1.74
CA PRO A 321 8.55 2.46 0.65
C PRO A 321 7.18 2.78 0.07
N SER A 322 7.09 3.07 -1.22
CA SER A 322 5.83 3.46 -1.85
C SER A 322 5.00 2.24 -2.24
N VAL A 323 3.67 2.40 -2.26
CA VAL A 323 2.73 1.43 -2.85
C VAL A 323 1.86 2.13 -3.89
N GLY A 324 1.49 1.39 -4.94
CA GLY A 324 0.51 1.87 -5.92
C GLY A 324 -0.86 2.08 -5.29
N MET A 325 -1.69 2.92 -5.91
CA MET A 325 -3.05 3.22 -5.42
C MET A 325 -3.92 1.97 -5.31
N SER A 326 -3.81 1.03 -6.24
CA SER A 326 -4.53 -0.26 -6.18
C SER A 326 -4.20 -1.08 -4.93
N VAL A 327 -2.93 -1.11 -4.53
CA VAL A 327 -2.50 -1.81 -3.30
C VAL A 327 -3.01 -1.08 -2.05
N LEU A 328 -2.99 0.26 -2.06
CA LEU A 328 -3.55 1.06 -0.97
C LEU A 328 -5.06 0.85 -0.83
N ASP A 329 -5.79 0.73 -1.93
CA ASP A 329 -7.23 0.45 -1.92
C ASP A 329 -7.53 -0.95 -1.37
N ILE A 330 -6.72 -1.95 -1.73
CA ILE A 330 -6.79 -3.30 -1.15
C ILE A 330 -6.54 -3.23 0.37
N ILE A 331 -5.49 -2.53 0.82
CA ILE A 331 -5.18 -2.40 2.25
C ILE A 331 -6.32 -1.71 3.00
N THR A 332 -6.82 -0.60 2.47
CA THR A 332 -7.90 0.20 3.08
C THR A 332 -9.19 -0.62 3.16
N THR A 333 -9.57 -1.27 2.07
CA THR A 333 -10.79 -2.09 2.01
C THR A 333 -10.68 -3.32 2.90
N ALA A 334 -9.53 -4.00 2.93
CA ALA A 334 -9.30 -5.13 3.84
C ALA A 334 -9.34 -4.71 5.32
N THR A 335 -8.82 -3.53 5.64
CA THR A 335 -8.87 -2.95 7.00
C THR A 335 -10.31 -2.65 7.39
N ARG A 336 -11.06 -1.95 6.53
CA ARG A 336 -12.49 -1.67 6.71
C ARG A 336 -13.28 -2.95 6.95
N THR A 337 -13.16 -3.93 6.05
CA THR A 337 -13.92 -5.18 6.11
C THR A 337 -13.67 -5.93 7.41
N GLN A 338 -12.45 -5.92 7.94
CA GLN A 338 -12.14 -6.58 9.21
C GLN A 338 -12.73 -5.86 10.44
N ILE A 339 -12.79 -4.53 10.41
CA ILE A 339 -13.41 -3.73 11.48
C ILE A 339 -14.93 -3.93 11.47
N VAL A 340 -15.56 -3.79 10.29
CA VAL A 340 -17.00 -3.96 10.13
C VAL A 340 -17.47 -5.36 10.53
N LYS A 341 -16.65 -6.39 10.26
CA LYS A 341 -16.94 -7.77 10.71
C LYS A 341 -17.04 -7.92 12.24
N GLN A 342 -16.51 -6.99 13.03
CA GLN A 342 -16.67 -7.04 14.49
C GLN A 342 -18.07 -6.58 14.95
N GLY A 343 -18.81 -5.86 14.10
CA GLY A 343 -20.13 -5.35 14.43
C GLY A 343 -20.51 -4.06 13.71
N GLU A 344 -21.79 -3.74 13.74
CA GLU A 344 -22.37 -2.54 13.09
C GLU A 344 -21.87 -1.23 13.72
N THR A 345 -21.32 -1.28 14.94
CA THR A 345 -20.91 -0.13 15.75
C THR A 345 -19.40 0.03 15.84
N SER A 346 -18.61 -0.90 15.28
CA SER A 346 -17.15 -0.95 15.43
C SER A 346 -16.44 0.28 14.88
N LEU A 347 -16.95 0.89 13.81
CA LEU A 347 -16.40 2.14 13.28
C LEU A 347 -16.65 3.32 14.23
N VAL A 348 -17.81 3.35 14.90
CA VAL A 348 -18.13 4.37 15.92
C VAL A 348 -17.29 4.19 17.16
N GLU A 349 -17.05 2.94 17.57
CA GLU A 349 -16.16 2.60 18.67
C GLU A 349 -14.71 3.01 18.38
N LEU A 350 -14.20 2.72 17.18
CA LEU A 350 -12.87 3.16 16.75
C LEU A 350 -12.75 4.68 16.76
N PHE A 351 -13.75 5.41 16.26
CA PHE A 351 -13.76 6.87 16.28
C PHE A 351 -13.70 7.42 17.71
N ASN A 352 -14.49 6.85 18.62
CA ASN A 352 -14.53 7.26 20.02
C ASN A 352 -13.28 6.84 20.80
N ALA A 353 -12.66 5.70 20.47
CA ALA A 353 -11.39 5.27 21.08
C ALA A 353 -10.24 6.26 20.83
N LEU A 354 -10.39 7.11 19.82
CA LEU A 354 -9.43 8.14 19.43
C LEU A 354 -9.85 9.56 19.86
N GLU A 355 -10.84 9.68 20.77
CA GLU A 355 -11.39 10.98 21.17
C GLU A 355 -10.36 11.94 21.78
N GLY A 356 -9.40 11.42 22.54
CA GLY A 356 -8.34 12.21 23.18
C GLY A 356 -7.42 12.95 22.21
N TYR A 357 -7.51 12.67 20.91
CA TYR A 357 -6.74 13.35 19.87
C TYR A 357 -7.53 14.42 19.12
N GLY A 358 -8.83 14.61 19.37
CA GLY A 358 -9.61 15.70 18.76
C GLY A 358 -9.45 15.78 17.23
N THR A 359 -8.92 16.90 16.74
CA THR A 359 -8.56 17.14 15.32
C THR A 359 -7.07 16.94 15.02
N ASP A 360 -6.28 16.59 16.02
CA ASP A 360 -4.84 16.43 15.90
C ASP A 360 -4.47 15.14 15.18
N ARG A 361 -3.23 15.10 14.71
CA ARG A 361 -2.65 13.91 14.09
C ARG A 361 -2.42 12.84 15.15
N ILE A 362 -2.99 11.66 14.94
CA ILE A 362 -2.85 10.54 15.87
C ILE A 362 -1.40 10.01 15.79
N PRO A 363 -0.69 9.76 16.91
CA PRO A 363 0.61 9.10 16.92
C PRO A 363 0.58 7.71 16.26
N LEU A 364 1.67 7.29 15.62
CA LEU A 364 1.68 6.06 14.80
C LEU A 364 1.34 4.82 15.60
N GLU A 365 1.94 4.67 16.77
CA GLU A 365 1.76 3.54 17.69
C GLU A 365 0.30 3.42 18.13
N VAL A 366 -0.30 4.56 18.47
CA VAL A 366 -1.69 4.64 18.93
C VAL A 366 -2.65 4.34 17.79
N TYR A 367 -2.39 4.88 16.61
CA TYR A 367 -3.17 4.61 15.41
C TYR A 367 -3.17 3.11 15.07
N ILE A 368 -1.98 2.50 15.05
CA ILE A 368 -1.81 1.07 14.78
C ILE A 368 -2.53 0.22 15.82
N SER A 369 -2.38 0.54 17.11
CA SER A 369 -3.05 -0.19 18.19
C SER A 369 -4.56 -0.10 18.03
N ALA A 370 -5.12 1.11 17.95
CA ALA A 370 -6.56 1.34 17.88
C ALA A 370 -7.21 0.62 16.69
N VAL A 371 -6.59 0.71 15.50
CA VAL A 371 -7.11 0.04 14.30
C VAL A 371 -7.00 -1.48 14.42
N ARG A 372 -5.90 -2.01 14.99
CA ARG A 372 -5.73 -3.44 15.19
C ARG A 372 -6.73 -3.98 16.19
N ASP A 373 -6.92 -3.29 17.32
CA ASP A 373 -7.88 -3.63 18.36
C ASP A 373 -9.32 -3.63 17.81
N ALA A 374 -9.67 -2.66 16.96
CA ALA A 374 -10.95 -2.62 16.25
C ALA A 374 -11.12 -3.73 15.20
N ALA A 375 -10.04 -4.38 14.77
CA ALA A 375 -10.04 -5.43 13.75
C ALA A 375 -9.84 -6.85 14.33
N THR A 376 -9.80 -7.02 15.65
CA THR A 376 -9.56 -8.34 16.27
C THR A 376 -10.83 -9.20 16.27
N GLY A 377 -10.91 -10.20 15.39
CA GLY A 377 -11.99 -11.18 15.38
C GLY A 377 -11.61 -12.53 14.78
N LYS A 378 -12.50 -13.53 14.93
CA LYS A 378 -12.31 -14.86 14.31
C LYS A 378 -12.20 -14.70 12.79
N GLY A 379 -11.08 -15.15 12.21
CA GLY A 379 -10.81 -15.04 10.78
C GLY A 379 -10.20 -13.71 10.33
N ALA A 380 -9.92 -12.79 11.26
CA ALA A 380 -9.10 -11.61 10.98
C ALA A 380 -7.68 -12.01 10.56
N ILE A 381 -7.09 -11.21 9.69
CA ILE A 381 -5.69 -11.34 9.32
C ILE A 381 -4.83 -10.37 10.12
N PRO A 382 -3.57 -10.74 10.41
CA PRO A 382 -2.64 -9.79 10.99
C PRO A 382 -2.55 -8.55 10.09
N LEU A 383 -2.79 -7.35 10.63
CA LEU A 383 -2.51 -6.10 9.93
C LEU A 383 -1.07 -5.67 10.28
N TYR A 384 -0.19 -5.68 9.28
CA TYR A 384 1.20 -5.26 9.46
C TYR A 384 1.28 -3.76 9.73
N ASP A 385 2.28 -3.34 10.51
CA ASP A 385 2.45 -1.95 10.93
C ASP A 385 2.55 -1.01 9.72
N ILE A 386 3.29 -1.41 8.69
CA ILE A 386 3.45 -0.64 7.45
C ILE A 386 2.14 -0.47 6.67
N ASP A 387 1.26 -1.49 6.66
CA ASP A 387 -0.04 -1.40 5.98
C ASP A 387 -0.90 -0.32 6.65
N LEU A 388 -0.92 -0.31 7.98
CA LEU A 388 -1.64 0.70 8.76
C LEU A 388 -0.96 2.08 8.71
N GLU A 389 0.37 2.13 8.55
CA GLU A 389 1.09 3.37 8.32
C GLU A 389 0.69 4.02 6.98
N TYR A 390 0.51 3.23 5.90
CA TYR A 390 -0.03 3.76 4.64
C TYR A 390 -1.41 4.38 4.80
N VAL A 391 -2.31 3.70 5.51
CA VAL A 391 -3.66 4.22 5.82
C VAL A 391 -3.53 5.53 6.60
N ARG A 392 -2.68 5.58 7.63
CA ARG A 392 -2.46 6.79 8.45
C ARG A 392 -1.88 7.95 7.65
N LEU A 393 -1.00 7.69 6.68
CA LEU A 393 -0.45 8.75 5.83
C LEU A 393 -1.52 9.42 4.98
N LYS A 394 -2.58 8.70 4.59
CA LYS A 394 -3.76 9.25 3.90
C LYS A 394 -4.79 9.83 4.86
N ALA A 395 -4.88 9.27 6.06
CA ALA A 395 -5.86 9.63 7.07
C ALA A 395 -5.22 9.86 8.45
N PRO A 396 -4.50 10.98 8.65
CA PRO A 396 -3.73 11.19 9.88
C PRO A 396 -4.56 11.55 11.12
N THR A 397 -5.82 11.96 10.96
CA THR A 397 -6.74 12.35 12.05
C THR A 397 -7.89 11.35 12.17
N ARG A 398 -8.60 11.35 13.31
CA ARG A 398 -9.76 10.46 13.52
C ARG A 398 -10.90 10.68 12.50
N VAL A 399 -11.12 11.94 12.08
CA VAL A 399 -12.14 12.28 11.07
C VAL A 399 -11.73 11.80 9.68
N GLN A 400 -10.46 11.97 9.30
CA GLN A 400 -10.00 11.44 8.02
C GLN A 400 -10.01 9.90 8.00
N LEU A 401 -9.69 9.26 9.14
CA LEU A 401 -9.75 7.80 9.28
C LEU A 401 -11.16 7.28 9.07
N LEU A 402 -12.13 7.95 9.72
CA LEU A 402 -13.54 7.72 9.51
C LEU A 402 -13.92 7.78 8.02
N LEU A 403 -13.61 8.90 7.36
CA LEU A 403 -14.01 9.13 5.96
C LEU A 403 -13.39 8.10 5.02
N LEU A 404 -12.13 7.73 5.27
CA LEU A 404 -11.43 6.73 4.50
C LEU A 404 -12.03 5.33 4.68
N LEU A 405 -12.37 4.94 5.92
CA LEU A 405 -12.91 3.60 6.20
C LEU A 405 -14.41 3.46 5.92
N CYS A 406 -15.19 4.54 5.94
CA CYS A 406 -16.62 4.45 5.58
C CYS A 406 -16.81 4.21 4.08
N GLY A 407 -15.90 4.73 3.26
CA GLY A 407 -16.06 4.76 1.80
C GLY A 407 -17.28 5.58 1.37
N PRO A 408 -17.68 5.49 0.09
CA PRO A 408 -18.83 6.22 -0.42
C PRO A 408 -20.13 5.70 0.18
N VAL A 409 -20.95 6.63 0.68
CA VAL A 409 -22.27 6.32 1.24
C VAL A 409 -23.26 6.11 0.08
N PRO A 410 -24.07 5.03 0.08
CA PRO A 410 -25.06 4.81 -0.96
C PRO A 410 -26.02 6.02 -1.09
N PRO A 411 -26.34 6.51 -2.30
CA PRO A 411 -27.13 7.72 -2.50
C PRO A 411 -28.50 7.71 -1.80
N LYS A 412 -29.14 6.54 -1.71
CA LYS A 412 -30.41 6.36 -0.98
C LYS A 412 -30.24 6.63 0.52
N ARG A 413 -29.15 6.13 1.12
CA ARG A 413 -28.85 6.30 2.55
C ARG A 413 -28.44 7.74 2.84
N ASP A 414 -27.62 8.36 1.99
CA ASP A 414 -27.27 9.78 2.12
C ASP A 414 -28.50 10.68 2.05
N SER A 415 -29.39 10.44 1.07
CA SER A 415 -30.66 11.17 0.94
C SER A 415 -31.54 11.03 2.19
N LEU A 416 -31.56 9.85 2.81
CA LEU A 416 -32.31 9.62 4.03
C LEU A 416 -31.72 10.40 5.22
N ILE A 417 -30.41 10.32 5.41
CA ILE A 417 -29.68 11.05 6.48
C ILE A 417 -29.93 12.55 6.34
N ARG A 418 -29.87 13.08 5.11
CA ARG A 418 -30.18 14.48 4.81
C ARG A 418 -31.62 14.85 5.14
N LYS A 419 -32.59 14.02 4.78
CA LYS A 419 -34.01 14.24 5.15
C LYS A 419 -34.23 14.27 6.66
N VAL A 420 -33.55 13.40 7.41
CA VAL A 420 -33.61 13.43 8.88
C VAL A 420 -33.05 14.75 9.39
N PHE A 421 -31.88 15.17 8.90
CA PHE A 421 -31.29 16.44 9.31
C PHE A 421 -32.19 17.64 9.03
N GLU A 422 -32.69 17.76 7.79
CA GLU A 422 -33.57 18.85 7.37
C GLU A 422 -34.85 18.93 8.19
N ARG A 423 -35.41 17.78 8.58
CA ARG A 423 -36.58 17.71 9.46
C ARG A 423 -36.26 18.24 10.86
N LEU A 424 -35.13 17.84 11.43
CA LEU A 424 -34.73 18.22 12.78
C LEU A 424 -34.25 19.68 12.87
N ALA A 425 -33.63 20.19 11.80
CA ALA A 425 -33.10 21.55 11.71
C ALA A 425 -34.15 22.58 11.26
N ARG A 426 -35.40 22.16 11.01
CA ARG A 426 -36.40 22.97 10.30
C ARG A 426 -36.75 24.29 10.99
N ASP A 427 -36.74 24.29 12.32
CA ASP A 427 -37.06 25.48 13.13
C ASP A 427 -35.78 26.25 13.54
N SER A 428 -34.60 25.78 13.09
CA SER A 428 -33.31 26.43 13.37
C SER A 428 -32.93 27.39 12.24
N ALA A 429 -32.84 28.68 12.57
CA ALA A 429 -32.32 29.70 11.66
C ALA A 429 -30.86 29.46 11.28
N ALA A 430 -30.09 28.80 12.16
CA ALA A 430 -28.67 28.51 11.98
C ALA A 430 -28.40 27.26 11.13
N ARG A 431 -29.44 26.53 10.69
CA ARG A 431 -29.32 25.21 10.03
C ARG A 431 -28.47 24.24 10.85
N SER A 432 -28.64 24.29 12.18
CA SER A 432 -28.01 23.40 13.16
C SER A 432 -29.10 22.68 13.98
N ILE A 433 -28.77 21.54 14.58
CA ILE A 433 -29.69 20.79 15.44
C ILE A 433 -29.11 20.76 16.86
N PRO A 434 -29.85 21.14 17.91
CA PRO A 434 -29.42 20.91 19.27
C PRO A 434 -29.17 19.42 19.52
N THR A 435 -28.03 19.07 20.11
CA THR A 435 -27.61 17.66 20.32
C THR A 435 -28.68 16.85 21.07
N HIS A 436 -29.31 17.45 22.07
CA HIS A 436 -30.39 16.81 22.81
C HIS A 436 -31.63 16.53 21.95
N THR A 437 -31.97 17.40 21.00
CA THR A 437 -33.07 17.23 20.04
C THR A 437 -32.80 16.04 19.13
N ALA A 438 -31.59 15.92 18.59
CA ALA A 438 -31.20 14.77 17.75
C ALA A 438 -31.39 13.43 18.48
N MET A 439 -31.05 13.37 19.78
CA MET A 439 -31.19 12.16 20.60
C MET A 439 -32.63 11.88 21.06
N ASN A 440 -33.38 12.94 21.39
CA ASN A 440 -34.75 12.81 21.87
C ASN A 440 -35.70 12.38 20.75
N GLU A 441 -35.50 12.87 19.53
CA GLU A 441 -36.35 12.55 18.38
C GLU A 441 -36.10 11.14 17.82
N PHE A 442 -34.96 10.52 18.13
CA PHE A 442 -34.74 9.12 17.78
C PHE A 442 -35.47 8.17 18.74
N LYS A 443 -36.72 7.82 18.41
CA LYS A 443 -37.65 7.00 19.21
C LYS A 443 -37.54 5.52 18.82
N VAL A 444 -36.67 4.80 19.52
CA VAL A 444 -36.48 3.35 19.35
C VAL A 444 -37.78 2.56 19.55
N THR A 445 -38.69 3.02 20.42
CA THR A 445 -40.00 2.40 20.67
C THR A 445 -40.97 2.44 19.49
N LYS A 446 -40.72 3.26 18.47
CA LYS A 446 -41.54 3.33 17.25
C LYS A 446 -41.13 2.31 16.17
N ILE A 447 -40.10 1.52 16.43
CA ILE A 447 -39.59 0.51 15.51
C ILE A 447 -40.38 -0.79 15.72
N GLU A 448 -41.02 -1.28 14.66
CA GLU A 448 -42.05 -2.33 14.73
C GLU A 448 -41.51 -3.72 15.09
N SER A 449 -40.24 -3.98 14.81
CA SER A 449 -39.60 -5.29 14.98
C SER A 449 -38.66 -5.31 16.19
N GLU A 450 -38.84 -6.24 17.13
CA GLU A 450 -37.98 -6.36 18.33
C GLU A 450 -36.47 -6.51 17.98
N PRO A 451 -36.05 -7.34 17.00
CA PRO A 451 -34.67 -7.34 16.53
C PRO A 451 -34.14 -5.97 16.06
N LEU A 452 -34.94 -5.23 15.29
CA LEU A 452 -34.56 -3.89 14.82
C LEU A 452 -34.55 -2.88 15.96
N GLN A 453 -35.46 -3.02 16.92
CA GLN A 453 -35.51 -2.21 18.13
C GLN A 453 -34.24 -2.38 18.97
N LYS A 454 -33.77 -3.62 19.17
CA LYS A 454 -32.50 -3.90 19.87
C LYS A 454 -31.30 -3.27 19.15
N LYS A 455 -31.23 -3.40 17.82
CA LYS A 455 -30.19 -2.76 17.01
C LYS A 455 -30.23 -1.24 17.13
N ALA A 456 -31.40 -0.64 16.99
CA ALA A 456 -31.60 0.79 17.10
C ALA A 456 -31.29 1.32 18.51
N GLN A 457 -31.56 0.55 19.56
CA GLN A 457 -31.16 0.88 20.92
C GLN A 457 -29.63 0.95 21.04
N ALA A 458 -28.92 -0.04 20.49
CA ALA A 458 -27.47 -0.01 20.44
C ALA A 458 -26.97 1.24 19.68
N TRP A 459 -27.48 1.47 18.46
CA TRP A 459 -27.11 2.64 17.67
C TRP A 459 -27.37 3.95 18.42
N LYS A 460 -28.51 4.07 19.11
CA LYS A 460 -28.83 5.22 19.94
C LYS A 460 -27.76 5.45 21.02
N THR A 461 -27.36 4.41 21.75
CA THR A 461 -26.30 4.51 22.78
C THR A 461 -24.96 4.96 22.20
N TYR A 462 -24.56 4.43 21.04
CA TYR A 462 -23.30 4.83 20.39
C TYR A 462 -23.37 6.25 19.82
N THR A 463 -24.50 6.66 19.26
CA THR A 463 -24.73 8.02 18.79
C THR A 463 -24.70 9.02 19.94
N GLU A 464 -25.26 8.65 21.10
CA GLU A 464 -25.17 9.48 22.31
C GLU A 464 -23.72 9.67 22.76
N ARG A 465 -22.93 8.58 22.78
CA ARG A 465 -21.51 8.64 23.12
C ARG A 465 -20.72 9.48 22.11
N TYR A 466 -21.01 9.32 20.82
CA TYR A 466 -20.39 10.13 19.76
C TYR A 466 -20.68 11.62 19.95
N TYR A 467 -21.95 12.02 20.15
CA TYR A 467 -22.24 13.44 20.35
C TYR A 467 -21.64 14.00 21.64
N LYS A 468 -21.57 13.20 22.71
CA LYS A 468 -20.82 13.57 23.93
C LYS A 468 -19.34 13.79 23.66
N SER A 469 -18.70 12.96 22.82
CA SER A 469 -17.27 13.09 22.49
C SER A 469 -16.94 14.24 21.54
N LEU A 470 -17.96 14.87 20.94
CA LEU A 470 -17.80 16.11 20.19
C LEU A 470 -17.79 17.36 21.09
N ASP A 471 -18.29 17.27 22.31
CA ASP A 471 -18.51 18.40 23.23
C ASP A 471 -19.28 19.57 22.56
N ALA A 472 -20.23 19.23 21.68
CA ALA A 472 -20.98 20.19 20.88
C ALA A 472 -22.44 20.26 21.35
N GLU A 473 -22.90 21.47 21.70
CA GLU A 473 -24.30 21.71 22.05
C GLU A 473 -25.22 21.68 20.82
N GLU A 474 -24.67 22.05 19.66
CA GLU A 474 -25.35 22.03 18.36
C GLU A 474 -24.56 21.27 17.30
N LEU A 475 -25.28 20.62 16.38
CA LEU A 475 -24.74 19.80 15.31
C LEU A 475 -25.01 20.46 13.96
N THR A 476 -23.94 20.71 13.20
CA THR A 476 -24.05 20.96 11.75
C THR A 476 -24.38 19.66 11.01
N TYR A 477 -24.72 19.74 9.72
CA TYR A 477 -24.97 18.55 8.91
C TYR A 477 -23.78 17.60 8.89
N GLU A 478 -22.57 18.13 8.78
CA GLU A 478 -21.33 17.36 8.76
C GLU A 478 -21.17 16.56 10.05
N LEU A 479 -21.30 17.21 11.21
CA LEU A 479 -21.17 16.55 12.51
C LEU A 479 -22.27 15.53 12.76
N PHE A 480 -23.51 15.84 12.36
CA PHE A 480 -24.65 14.92 12.44
C PHE A 480 -24.46 13.71 11.54
N SER A 481 -24.03 13.89 10.29
CA SER A 481 -23.98 12.83 9.28
C SER A 481 -22.90 11.78 9.54
N TYR A 482 -21.77 12.16 10.16
CA TYR A 482 -20.63 11.26 10.40
C TYR A 482 -20.98 9.97 11.15
N VAL A 483 -21.80 10.05 12.21
CA VAL A 483 -22.22 8.83 12.93
C VAL A 483 -23.09 7.92 12.07
N TRP A 484 -23.96 8.50 11.26
CA TRP A 484 -24.81 7.74 10.35
C TRP A 484 -24.02 7.14 9.18
N TYR A 485 -22.95 7.81 8.74
CA TYR A 485 -22.02 7.27 7.76
C TYR A 485 -21.26 6.06 8.30
N MET A 486 -20.80 6.10 9.57
CA MET A 486 -20.19 4.94 10.24
C MET A 486 -21.13 3.75 10.32
N LEU A 487 -22.35 3.98 10.83
CA LEU A 487 -23.36 2.93 10.97
C LEU A 487 -23.77 2.38 9.59
N SER A 488 -23.97 3.25 8.59
CA SER A 488 -24.27 2.83 7.22
C SER A 488 -23.15 1.97 6.64
N ALA A 489 -21.89 2.36 6.82
CA ALA A 489 -20.75 1.64 6.26
C ALA A 489 -20.59 0.22 6.80
N ALA A 490 -21.18 -0.07 7.97
CA ALA A 490 -21.11 -1.37 8.65
C ALA A 490 -22.36 -2.25 8.49
N VAL A 491 -23.42 -1.78 7.83
CA VAL A 491 -24.68 -2.54 7.62
C VAL A 491 -24.74 -3.10 6.20
N GLU A 492 -24.70 -4.43 6.09
CA GLU A 492 -24.72 -5.19 4.83
C GLU A 492 -26.08 -5.15 4.09
N ASP A 493 -27.21 -4.89 4.78
CA ASP A 493 -28.58 -4.95 4.23
C ASP A 493 -29.15 -3.60 3.72
N ASP A 494 -29.82 -3.58 2.56
CA ASP A 494 -30.44 -2.35 1.97
C ASP A 494 -31.71 -1.85 2.71
N PRO A 495 -32.57 -2.66 3.35
CA PRO A 495 -33.71 -2.10 4.11
C PRO A 495 -33.39 -1.78 5.57
N THR A 496 -32.51 -2.51 6.27
CA THR A 496 -32.34 -2.41 7.74
C THR A 496 -31.99 -1.00 8.21
N PHE A 497 -30.96 -0.40 7.62
CA PHE A 497 -30.56 0.97 7.94
C PHE A 497 -31.68 1.97 7.65
N THR A 498 -32.30 1.83 6.48
CA THR A 498 -33.36 2.71 6.02
C THR A 498 -34.58 2.66 6.94
N VAL A 499 -35.04 1.46 7.31
CA VAL A 499 -36.20 1.23 8.18
C VAL A 499 -35.95 1.78 9.57
N ILE A 500 -34.78 1.51 10.17
CA ILE A 500 -34.46 2.01 11.51
C ILE A 500 -34.47 3.55 11.56
N LEU A 501 -33.81 4.23 10.61
CA LEU A 501 -33.84 5.70 10.58
C LEU A 501 -35.25 6.22 10.27
N TRP A 502 -35.96 5.60 9.33
CA TRP A 502 -37.29 6.03 8.92
C TRP A 502 -38.33 5.93 10.04
N GLN A 503 -38.41 4.79 10.72
CA GLN A 503 -39.32 4.57 11.84
C GLN A 503 -38.85 5.31 13.09
N GLY A 504 -37.54 5.26 13.40
CA GLY A 504 -36.97 5.89 14.58
C GLY A 504 -37.14 7.40 14.63
N TYR A 505 -37.04 8.08 13.48
CA TYR A 505 -37.33 9.53 13.36
C TYR A 505 -38.75 9.84 12.86
N SER A 506 -39.63 8.84 12.78
CA SER A 506 -41.03 8.99 12.39
C SER A 506 -41.25 9.69 11.05
N LEU A 507 -40.40 9.42 10.05
CA LEU A 507 -40.41 10.13 8.75
C LEU A 507 -41.70 9.96 7.93
N ALA A 508 -42.51 8.93 8.22
CA ALA A 508 -43.83 8.72 7.62
C ALA A 508 -44.97 9.52 8.29
N GLU A 509 -44.80 9.96 9.53
CA GLU A 509 -45.86 10.69 10.24
C GLU A 509 -45.97 12.09 9.63
N ARG A 510 -47.17 12.44 9.12
CA ARG A 510 -47.46 13.82 8.73
C ARG A 510 -47.15 14.73 9.92
N PRO A 511 -46.35 15.78 9.73
CA PRO A 511 -45.98 16.63 10.84
C PRO A 511 -47.22 17.24 11.51
N PRO A 512 -47.19 17.49 12.83
CA PRO A 512 -48.37 17.96 13.57
C PRO A 512 -48.96 19.29 13.07
N TRP A 513 -48.20 20.08 12.31
CA TRP A 513 -48.62 21.33 11.67
C TRP A 513 -49.20 21.16 10.26
N ALA A 514 -49.19 19.94 9.71
CA ALA A 514 -49.84 19.59 8.44
C ALA A 514 -51.27 19.05 8.65
N LYS A 515 -51.89 19.43 9.78
CA LYS A 515 -53.29 19.20 10.12
C LYS A 515 -54.04 20.52 10.15
#